data_AF-K0TLI0-F1
#
_entry.id   AF-K0TLI0-F1
#
_cell.length_a   1.000
_cell.length_b   1.000
_cell.length_c   1.000
_cell.angle_alpha   90.00
_cell.angle_beta   90.00
_cell.angle_gamma   90.00
#
_symmetry.space_group_name_H-M   'P 1'
#
loop_
_entity.id
_entity.type
_entity.pdbx_description
1 polymer ?
#
loop_
_entity_poly.entity_id
_entity_poly.type
_entity_poly.pdbx_seq_one_letter_code
_entity_poly.pdbx_strand_id
1 'polypeptide(L)'
;DGGDGNDRLYGHYGNDTLDGGAGEDIFDGGPGEDTLLGGAGKDTLYGGDGNDHLNGGTGNDTLSGNEGRDFLDGGAGGDLLLGGTGNDRLDGGTGNDTLSGNEGHDTAIFNGHRSNYSFSVNYNTRVVGEYDHFDWVLQVSNDNIEETDSLSSIETLEFADTTCQVASNTRDISRTMYSGVCDGELLEGNYDGIEGIVPKNRLRVYVCITCRSS
;
A
#
# COMPACT_ATOMS: atom_id res chain seq x y z
N ASP A 1 15.64 -0.84 -22.44
CA ASP A 1 16.01 0.55 -22.68
C ASP A 1 15.08 1.14 -23.73
N GLY A 2 14.11 1.95 -23.29
CA GLY A 2 13.20 2.73 -24.13
C GLY A 2 13.86 4.01 -24.63
N GLY A 3 14.48 4.77 -23.73
CA GLY A 3 15.17 6.02 -24.03
C GLY A 3 14.26 7.23 -23.80
N ASP A 4 14.22 8.16 -24.75
CA ASP A 4 13.26 9.27 -24.71
C ASP A 4 11.98 8.86 -25.45
N GLY A 5 10.82 9.21 -24.91
CA GLY A 5 9.50 8.96 -25.52
C GLY A 5 8.69 7.95 -24.75
N ASN A 6 7.47 7.65 -25.24
CA ASN A 6 6.57 6.72 -24.57
C ASN A 6 6.74 5.33 -25.19
N ASP A 7 7.31 4.41 -24.43
CA ASP A 7 7.72 3.09 -24.89
C ASP A 7 6.86 1.96 -24.31
N ARG A 8 7.03 0.78 -24.91
CA ARG A 8 6.48 -0.49 -24.41
C ARG A 8 7.60 -1.51 -24.32
N LEU A 9 7.86 -2.00 -23.12
CA LEU A 9 8.95 -2.92 -22.81
C LEU A 9 8.39 -4.25 -22.32
N TYR A 10 8.96 -5.35 -22.80
CA TYR A 10 8.55 -6.72 -22.46
C TYR A 10 9.78 -7.56 -22.13
N GLY A 11 9.84 -8.17 -20.94
CA GLY A 11 10.94 -9.08 -20.53
C GLY A 11 10.77 -10.48 -21.12
N HIS A 12 9.53 -10.97 -21.10
CA HIS A 12 9.15 -12.33 -21.47
C HIS A 12 9.59 -13.35 -20.41
N TYR A 13 10.27 -14.44 -20.80
CA TYR A 13 10.69 -15.47 -19.86
C TYR A 13 12.13 -15.25 -19.45
N GLY A 14 12.41 -15.38 -18.16
CA GLY A 14 13.73 -15.23 -17.59
C GLY A 14 13.80 -14.00 -16.70
N ASN A 15 14.98 -13.76 -16.16
CA ASN A 15 15.21 -12.61 -15.29
C ASN A 15 15.71 -11.47 -16.17
N ASP A 16 14.91 -10.43 -16.31
CA ASP A 16 15.14 -9.31 -17.21
C ASP A 16 15.45 -8.03 -16.45
N THR A 17 16.08 -7.09 -17.16
CA THR A 17 16.26 -5.72 -16.67
C THR A 17 15.77 -4.78 -17.75
N LEU A 18 14.70 -4.05 -17.45
CA LEU A 18 14.05 -3.12 -18.36
C LEU A 18 14.17 -1.71 -17.80
N ASP A 19 14.62 -0.78 -18.64
CA ASP A 19 14.77 0.64 -18.33
C ASP A 19 13.98 1.45 -19.37
N GLY A 20 13.04 2.29 -18.92
CA GLY A 20 12.14 3.10 -19.74
C GLY A 20 12.82 4.38 -20.17
N GLY A 21 13.38 5.11 -19.22
CA GLY A 21 14.12 6.33 -19.46
C GLY A 21 13.25 7.54 -19.17
N ALA A 22 12.88 8.30 -20.20
CA ALA A 22 12.04 9.48 -20.05
C ALA A 22 10.80 9.38 -20.93
N GLY A 23 9.61 9.52 -20.37
CA GLY A 23 8.34 9.45 -21.09
C GLY A 23 7.27 8.80 -20.24
N GLU A 24 6.14 8.44 -20.86
CA GLU A 24 5.14 7.61 -20.19
C GLU A 24 5.25 6.18 -20.73
N ASP A 25 5.91 5.33 -19.96
CA ASP A 25 6.29 3.98 -20.38
C ASP A 25 5.39 2.90 -19.81
N ILE A 26 5.32 1.77 -20.52
CA ILE A 26 4.58 0.59 -20.07
C ILE A 26 5.49 -0.63 -20.11
N PHE A 27 5.60 -1.33 -18.98
CA PHE A 27 6.45 -2.50 -18.81
C PHE A 27 5.63 -3.73 -18.47
N ASP A 28 6.07 -4.87 -18.97
CA ASP A 28 5.60 -6.21 -18.60
C ASP A 28 6.83 -7.10 -18.46
N GLY A 29 7.25 -7.38 -17.22
CA GLY A 29 8.41 -8.24 -16.93
C GLY A 29 8.17 -9.64 -17.46
N GLY A 30 7.08 -10.25 -17.00
CA GLY A 30 6.68 -11.60 -17.38
C GLY A 30 7.15 -12.61 -16.34
N PRO A 31 7.38 -13.88 -16.72
CA PRO A 31 7.89 -14.85 -15.75
C PRO A 31 9.40 -14.75 -15.52
N GLY A 32 9.82 -14.54 -14.28
CA GLY A 32 11.19 -14.51 -13.80
C GLY A 32 11.38 -13.51 -12.67
N GLU A 33 12.61 -13.35 -12.17
CA GLU A 33 12.89 -12.27 -11.21
C GLU A 33 13.39 -11.06 -11.99
N ASP A 34 12.51 -10.08 -12.19
CA ASP A 34 12.71 -8.94 -13.06
C ASP A 34 13.11 -7.68 -12.31
N THR A 35 13.79 -6.78 -13.01
CA THR A 35 14.07 -5.42 -12.54
C THR A 35 13.52 -4.41 -13.55
N LEU A 36 12.54 -3.62 -13.14
CA LEU A 36 11.85 -2.64 -13.96
C LEU A 36 12.13 -1.23 -13.44
N LEU A 37 12.68 -0.38 -14.29
CA LEU A 37 13.04 1.02 -13.98
C LEU A 37 12.24 1.93 -14.91
N GLY A 38 11.22 2.62 -14.38
CA GLY A 38 10.36 3.55 -15.13
C GLY A 38 11.16 4.77 -15.60
N GLY A 39 11.70 5.51 -14.63
CA GLY A 39 12.56 6.66 -14.89
C GLY A 39 11.79 7.96 -14.69
N ALA A 40 11.66 8.78 -15.73
CA ALA A 40 11.00 10.07 -15.64
C ALA A 40 9.71 10.11 -16.45
N GLY A 41 8.59 10.35 -15.79
CA GLY A 41 7.29 10.56 -16.40
C GLY A 41 6.24 9.72 -15.70
N LYS A 42 5.15 9.36 -16.37
CA LYS A 42 4.09 8.59 -15.75
C LYS A 42 4.13 7.17 -16.30
N ASP A 43 4.66 6.27 -15.51
CA ASP A 43 4.97 4.92 -15.93
C ASP A 43 3.97 3.91 -15.38
N THR A 44 3.85 2.78 -16.08
CA THR A 44 3.04 1.63 -15.64
C THR A 44 3.90 0.38 -15.70
N LEU A 45 4.22 -0.18 -14.53
CA LEU A 45 5.11 -1.33 -14.38
C LEU A 45 4.32 -2.54 -13.88
N TYR A 46 4.37 -3.64 -14.64
CA TYR A 46 3.87 -4.96 -14.22
C TYR A 46 5.07 -5.90 -14.05
N GLY A 47 5.32 -6.39 -12.83
CA GLY A 47 6.37 -7.35 -12.51
C GLY A 47 6.13 -8.67 -13.23
N GLY A 48 5.12 -9.42 -12.78
CA GLY A 48 4.71 -10.66 -13.43
C GLY A 48 4.81 -11.82 -12.45
N ASP A 49 5.40 -12.94 -12.87
CA ASP A 49 5.59 -14.08 -11.98
C ASP A 49 7.03 -14.10 -11.49
N GLY A 50 7.29 -13.97 -10.19
CA GLY A 50 8.63 -14.05 -9.62
C GLY A 50 8.84 -12.99 -8.55
N ASN A 51 10.05 -12.91 -7.99
CA ASN A 51 10.34 -11.86 -6.99
C ASN A 51 10.93 -10.66 -7.72
N ASP A 52 10.12 -9.65 -7.97
CA ASP A 52 10.45 -8.54 -8.84
C ASP A 52 10.89 -7.29 -8.08
N HIS A 53 11.68 -6.46 -8.75
CA HIS A 53 12.10 -5.15 -8.29
C HIS A 53 11.57 -4.08 -9.24
N LEU A 54 10.60 -3.29 -8.77
CA LEU A 54 9.97 -2.22 -9.54
C LEU A 54 10.35 -0.86 -8.95
N ASN A 55 10.84 0.06 -9.78
CA ASN A 55 11.09 1.45 -9.42
C ASN A 55 10.37 2.36 -10.43
N GLY A 56 9.40 3.16 -9.96
CA GLY A 56 8.66 4.12 -10.78
C GLY A 56 9.55 5.28 -11.21
N GLY A 57 10.18 5.93 -10.23
CA GLY A 57 11.17 6.98 -10.47
C GLY A 57 10.59 8.34 -10.14
N THR A 58 10.37 9.20 -11.13
CA THR A 58 9.73 10.50 -10.93
C THR A 58 8.47 10.62 -11.76
N GLY A 59 7.39 11.08 -11.15
CA GLY A 59 6.09 11.26 -11.77
C GLY A 59 5.04 10.48 -10.99
N ASN A 60 3.86 10.27 -11.58
CA ASN A 60 2.76 9.62 -10.87
C ASN A 60 2.55 8.24 -11.45
N ASP A 61 3.24 7.27 -10.89
CA ASP A 61 3.44 5.95 -11.45
C ASP A 61 2.39 4.95 -10.97
N THR A 62 2.31 3.82 -11.67
CA THR A 62 1.49 2.67 -11.27
C THR A 62 2.32 1.41 -11.34
N LEU A 63 2.58 0.81 -10.18
CA LEU A 63 3.39 -0.39 -10.03
C LEU A 63 2.51 -1.54 -9.54
N SER A 64 2.67 -2.71 -10.16
CA SER A 64 2.00 -3.95 -9.77
C SER A 64 3.00 -5.09 -9.75
N GLY A 65 3.29 -5.65 -8.56
CA GLY A 65 4.20 -6.78 -8.40
C GLY A 65 3.66 -8.06 -9.05
N ASN A 66 2.36 -8.32 -8.84
CA ASN A 66 1.64 -9.51 -9.28
C ASN A 66 1.99 -10.74 -8.41
N GLU A 67 2.63 -11.79 -8.94
CA GLU A 67 2.86 -13.01 -8.18
C GLU A 67 4.28 -13.06 -7.63
N GLY A 68 4.49 -13.01 -6.32
CA GLY A 68 5.82 -13.26 -5.77
C GLY A 68 6.11 -12.62 -4.43
N ARG A 69 7.34 -12.14 -4.23
CA ARG A 69 7.69 -11.34 -3.05
C ARG A 69 8.44 -10.16 -3.58
N ASP A 70 7.68 -9.13 -3.85
CA ASP A 70 8.13 -8.03 -4.69
C ASP A 70 8.62 -6.86 -3.84
N PHE A 71 9.48 -6.07 -4.45
CA PHE A 71 9.90 -4.78 -3.92
C PHE A 71 9.45 -3.69 -4.89
N LEU A 72 8.51 -2.85 -4.44
CA LEU A 72 7.96 -1.73 -5.21
C LEU A 72 8.41 -0.42 -4.57
N ASP A 73 9.02 0.45 -5.36
CA ASP A 73 9.46 1.80 -5.01
C ASP A 73 8.81 2.80 -5.96
N GLY A 74 7.84 3.58 -5.47
CA GLY A 74 7.15 4.61 -6.27
C GLY A 74 8.09 5.73 -6.69
N GLY A 75 8.97 6.13 -5.77
CA GLY A 75 9.91 7.23 -5.99
C GLY A 75 9.29 8.58 -5.64
N ALA A 76 9.12 9.46 -6.63
CA ALA A 76 8.65 10.81 -6.38
C ALA A 76 7.38 11.14 -7.18
N GLY A 77 6.29 11.35 -6.47
CA GLY A 77 5.02 11.82 -7.03
C GLY A 77 3.84 11.25 -6.26
N GLY A 78 2.69 11.16 -6.90
CA GLY A 78 1.53 10.49 -6.29
C GLY A 78 1.34 9.14 -6.94
N ASP A 79 1.84 8.09 -6.30
CA ASP A 79 1.99 6.77 -6.89
C ASP A 79 0.91 5.79 -6.45
N LEU A 80 0.67 4.77 -7.28
CA LEU A 80 -0.19 3.63 -6.97
C LEU A 80 0.65 2.36 -6.96
N LEU A 81 0.82 1.74 -5.79
CA LEU A 81 1.57 0.50 -5.62
C LEU A 81 0.61 -0.63 -5.23
N LEU A 82 0.64 -1.71 -6.00
CA LEU A 82 -0.13 -2.94 -5.78
C LEU A 82 0.86 -4.09 -5.58
N GLY A 83 0.96 -4.65 -4.38
CA GLY A 83 1.84 -5.79 -4.08
C GLY A 83 1.45 -7.00 -4.92
N GLY A 84 0.26 -7.53 -4.65
CA GLY A 84 -0.29 -8.64 -5.43
C GLY A 84 -0.47 -9.86 -4.54
N THR A 85 0.17 -10.98 -4.88
CA THR A 85 0.19 -12.15 -4.00
C THR A 85 1.58 -12.35 -3.45
N GLY A 86 1.65 -12.67 -2.17
CA GLY A 86 2.86 -13.01 -1.46
C GLY A 86 3.24 -11.94 -0.44
N ASN A 87 4.51 -11.84 -0.07
CA ASN A 87 4.89 -10.97 1.04
C ASN A 87 5.75 -9.83 0.49
N ASP A 88 5.10 -8.72 0.23
CA ASP A 88 5.65 -7.63 -0.56
C ASP A 88 6.18 -6.50 0.34
N ARG A 89 7.08 -5.71 -0.24
CA ARG A 89 7.64 -4.50 0.36
C ARG A 89 7.35 -3.32 -0.54
N LEU A 90 6.59 -2.36 -0.02
CA LEU A 90 6.11 -1.19 -0.76
C LEU A 90 6.68 0.08 -0.12
N ASP A 91 7.46 0.86 -0.86
CA ASP A 91 7.92 2.21 -0.51
C ASP A 91 7.25 3.20 -1.47
N GLY A 92 6.36 4.05 -0.96
CA GLY A 92 5.72 5.10 -1.77
C GLY A 92 6.71 6.19 -2.17
N GLY A 93 7.75 6.41 -1.36
CA GLY A 93 8.70 7.48 -1.55
C GLY A 93 8.16 8.84 -1.08
N THR A 94 8.18 9.85 -1.94
CA THR A 94 7.70 11.21 -1.62
C THR A 94 6.42 11.53 -2.36
N GLY A 95 5.50 12.20 -1.69
CA GLY A 95 4.23 12.64 -2.24
C GLY A 95 3.06 11.98 -1.52
N ASN A 96 1.93 11.82 -2.20
CA ASN A 96 0.74 11.25 -1.57
C ASN A 96 0.38 9.97 -2.30
N ASP A 97 0.72 8.84 -1.69
CA ASP A 97 0.70 7.56 -2.37
C ASP A 97 -0.49 6.70 -1.96
N THR A 98 -0.80 5.71 -2.79
CA THR A 98 -1.76 4.66 -2.49
C THR A 98 -1.08 3.30 -2.56
N LEU A 99 -0.96 2.65 -1.41
CA LEU A 99 -0.28 1.36 -1.27
C LEU A 99 -1.30 0.29 -0.91
N SER A 100 -1.37 -0.78 -1.70
CA SER A 100 -2.20 -1.95 -1.42
C SER A 100 -1.35 -3.21 -1.43
N GLY A 101 -1.20 -3.87 -0.28
CA GLY A 101 -0.46 -5.13 -0.20
C GLY A 101 -1.17 -6.29 -0.93
N ASN A 102 -2.51 -6.25 -0.93
CA ASN A 102 -3.39 -7.30 -1.43
C ASN A 102 -3.30 -8.62 -0.62
N GLU A 103 -2.83 -9.71 -1.20
CA GLU A 103 -2.81 -11.04 -0.56
C GLU A 103 -1.44 -11.34 0.02
N GLY A 104 -1.37 -11.54 1.34
CA GLY A 104 -0.20 -12.09 2.00
C GLY A 104 0.14 -11.33 3.25
N HIS A 105 1.41 -11.07 3.50
CA HIS A 105 1.85 -10.32 4.67
C HIS A 105 2.84 -9.23 4.26
N ASP A 106 2.30 -8.04 4.13
CA ASP A 106 2.95 -6.97 3.40
C ASP A 106 3.52 -5.90 4.32
N THR A 107 4.57 -5.25 3.83
CA THR A 107 5.29 -4.21 4.57
C THR A 107 5.28 -2.91 3.79
N ALA A 108 4.67 -1.87 4.36
CA ALA A 108 4.86 -0.50 3.89
C ALA A 108 6.09 0.13 4.57
N ILE A 109 6.96 0.73 3.79
CA ILE A 109 8.23 1.32 4.23
C ILE A 109 8.08 2.83 4.31
N PHE A 110 8.61 3.41 5.39
CA PHE A 110 8.66 4.83 5.64
C PHE A 110 10.06 5.21 6.10
N ASN A 111 10.77 6.00 5.29
CA ASN A 111 12.18 6.32 5.55
C ASN A 111 12.43 7.28 6.73
N GLY A 112 11.37 7.78 7.38
CA GLY A 112 11.46 8.63 8.57
C GLY A 112 11.36 7.88 9.90
N HIS A 113 11.64 8.59 11.00
CA HIS A 113 11.38 8.10 12.36
C HIS A 113 9.87 7.97 12.63
N ARG A 114 9.43 6.93 13.36
CA ARG A 114 8.01 6.71 13.66
C ARG A 114 7.33 7.95 14.26
N SER A 115 8.02 8.72 15.12
CA SER A 115 7.47 9.91 15.77
C SER A 115 7.11 11.06 14.83
N ASN A 116 7.54 11.02 13.58
CA ASN A 116 7.22 12.02 12.56
C ASN A 116 5.87 11.78 11.88
N TYR A 117 5.26 10.61 12.13
CA TYR A 117 4.06 10.20 11.45
C TYR A 117 2.86 10.19 12.39
N SER A 118 1.70 10.58 11.88
CA SER A 118 0.41 10.40 12.51
C SER A 118 -0.43 9.40 11.72
N PHE A 119 -1.34 8.71 12.41
CA PHE A 119 -2.20 7.71 11.80
C PHE A 119 -3.66 8.09 11.94
N SER A 120 -4.43 7.88 10.87
CA SER A 120 -5.89 7.95 10.92
C SER A 120 -6.51 6.86 10.05
N VAL A 121 -7.78 6.50 10.28
CA VAL A 121 -8.45 5.46 9.50
C VAL A 121 -9.72 6.02 8.90
N ASN A 122 -9.86 5.87 7.59
CA ASN A 122 -11.07 6.18 6.84
C ASN A 122 -11.81 4.89 6.44
N TYR A 123 -13.14 4.98 6.36
CA TYR A 123 -14.01 3.85 6.02
C TYR A 123 -14.73 4.14 4.72
N ASN A 124 -14.53 3.27 3.73
CA ASN A 124 -15.31 3.33 2.50
C ASN A 124 -16.33 2.18 2.54
N THR A 125 -17.60 2.51 2.72
CA THR A 125 -18.65 1.50 2.60
C THR A 125 -18.82 1.14 1.12
N ARG A 126 -18.29 0.02 0.66
CA ARG A 126 -18.67 -0.55 -0.63
C ARG A 126 -19.67 -1.69 -0.39
N VAL A 127 -20.96 -1.40 -0.53
CA VAL A 127 -21.95 -2.47 -0.59
C VAL A 127 -21.84 -3.16 -1.95
N VAL A 128 -21.24 -4.34 -1.95
CA VAL A 128 -21.28 -5.28 -3.08
C VAL A 128 -22.07 -6.51 -2.65
N GLY A 129 -23.40 -6.46 -2.82
CA GLY A 129 -24.28 -7.61 -2.55
C GLY A 129 -24.66 -7.80 -1.08
N GLU A 130 -24.80 -9.06 -0.65
CA GLU A 130 -25.36 -9.49 0.66
C GLU A 130 -24.29 -9.66 1.76
N TYR A 131 -23.03 -9.32 1.48
CA TYR A 131 -21.91 -9.37 2.42
C TYR A 131 -21.31 -7.97 2.60
N ASP A 132 -21.32 -7.45 3.83
CA ASP A 132 -20.61 -6.22 4.20
C ASP A 132 -19.09 -6.51 4.21
N HIS A 133 -18.40 -6.23 3.11
CA HIS A 133 -16.94 -6.08 3.14
C HIS A 133 -16.61 -4.72 3.75
N PHE A 134 -15.91 -4.74 4.88
CA PHE A 134 -15.43 -3.54 5.54
C PHE A 134 -14.05 -3.19 4.99
N ASP A 135 -14.03 -2.43 3.91
CA ASP A 135 -12.80 -1.86 3.37
C ASP A 135 -12.44 -0.63 4.22
N TRP A 136 -11.35 -0.74 4.99
CA TRP A 136 -10.75 0.39 5.71
C TRP A 136 -9.47 0.80 5.00
N VAL A 137 -9.18 2.09 5.06
CA VAL A 137 -7.93 2.68 4.56
C VAL A 137 -7.22 3.34 5.74
N LEU A 138 -5.99 2.92 6.02
CA LEU A 138 -5.12 3.59 6.97
C LEU A 138 -4.44 4.75 6.25
N GLN A 139 -4.62 5.95 6.78
CA GLN A 139 -3.83 7.10 6.38
C GLN A 139 -2.62 7.21 7.28
N VAL A 140 -1.44 7.31 6.67
CA VAL A 140 -0.17 7.57 7.34
C VAL A 140 0.32 8.93 6.87
N SER A 141 0.27 9.92 7.76
CA SER A 141 0.62 11.30 7.43
C SER A 141 1.97 11.65 8.03
N ASN A 142 2.90 12.19 7.24
CA ASN A 142 4.14 12.76 7.76
C ASN A 142 3.91 14.22 8.16
N ASP A 143 3.90 14.48 9.47
CA ASP A 143 3.53 15.77 10.05
C ASP A 143 4.53 16.90 9.70
N ASN A 144 5.74 16.56 9.21
CA ASN A 144 6.76 17.54 8.88
C ASN A 144 6.66 18.07 7.44
N ILE A 145 6.02 17.32 6.54
CA ILE A 145 5.99 17.62 5.10
C ILE A 145 4.56 17.66 4.52
N GLU A 146 3.53 17.45 5.36
CA GLU A 146 2.12 17.48 4.97
C GLU A 146 1.75 16.47 3.86
N GLU A 147 2.52 15.38 3.76
CA GLU A 147 2.28 14.25 2.87
C GLU A 147 1.49 13.16 3.60
N THR A 148 0.61 12.47 2.89
CA THR A 148 -0.29 11.46 3.44
C THR A 148 -0.49 10.32 2.46
N ASP A 149 -0.09 9.13 2.90
CA ASP A 149 -0.25 7.90 2.15
C ASP A 149 -1.50 7.16 2.60
N SER A 150 -2.14 6.48 1.65
CA SER A 150 -3.34 5.69 1.85
C SER A 150 -3.02 4.21 1.70
N LEU A 151 -3.13 3.45 2.78
CA LEU A 151 -2.75 2.05 2.87
C LEU A 151 -3.98 1.14 3.02
N SER A 152 -4.01 0.06 2.24
CA SER A 152 -4.96 -1.05 2.39
C SER A 152 -4.23 -2.39 2.38
N SER A 153 -4.73 -3.37 3.14
CA SER A 153 -4.12 -4.71 3.22
C SER A 153 -2.62 -4.68 3.51
N ILE A 154 -2.21 -3.87 4.50
CA ILE A 154 -0.82 -3.82 4.99
C ILE A 154 -0.81 -4.29 6.44
N GLU A 155 0.04 -5.27 6.75
CA GLU A 155 0.18 -5.85 8.08
C GLU A 155 1.35 -5.23 8.86
N THR A 156 2.38 -4.72 8.16
CA THR A 156 3.57 -4.16 8.79
C THR A 156 3.89 -2.76 8.26
N LEU A 157 4.17 -1.84 9.18
CA LEU A 157 4.78 -0.55 8.86
C LEU A 157 6.22 -0.56 9.36
N GLU A 158 7.16 -0.28 8.47
CA GLU A 158 8.58 -0.20 8.78
C GLU A 158 9.02 1.26 8.75
N PHE A 159 9.45 1.78 9.89
CA PHE A 159 10.07 3.09 10.04
C PHE A 159 11.58 2.92 10.27
N ALA A 160 12.35 3.99 10.09
CA ALA A 160 13.81 3.96 10.27
C ALA A 160 14.28 3.47 11.65
N ASP A 161 13.44 3.59 12.70
CA ASP A 161 13.77 3.25 14.09
C ASP A 161 12.80 2.28 14.76
N THR A 162 11.74 1.88 14.07
CA THR A 162 10.58 1.21 14.68
C THR A 162 9.87 0.35 13.66
N THR A 163 9.41 -0.83 14.08
CA THR A 163 8.46 -1.63 13.30
C THR A 163 7.12 -1.65 14.02
N CYS A 164 6.04 -1.39 13.28
CA CYS A 164 4.68 -1.44 13.80
C CYS A 164 3.88 -2.55 13.11
N GLN A 165 3.12 -3.29 13.91
CA GLN A 165 2.18 -4.30 13.42
C GLN A 165 0.78 -3.67 13.35
N VAL A 166 0.13 -3.81 12.20
CA VAL A 166 -1.23 -3.34 11.94
C VAL A 166 -2.17 -4.53 12.01
N ALA A 167 -3.05 -4.54 13.00
CA ALA A 167 -4.06 -5.57 13.15
C ALA A 167 -5.45 -4.93 13.12
N SER A 168 -6.29 -5.37 12.19
CA SER A 168 -7.70 -4.99 12.15
C SER A 168 -8.58 -6.09 12.71
N ASN A 169 -9.64 -5.70 13.43
CA ASN A 169 -10.69 -6.62 13.87
C ASN A 169 -12.05 -5.99 13.52
N THR A 170 -12.77 -6.61 12.59
CA THR A 170 -14.16 -6.24 12.29
C THR A 170 -15.10 -7.04 13.19
N ARG A 171 -15.70 -6.39 14.21
CA ARG A 171 -16.77 -7.02 15.00
C ARG A 171 -17.91 -6.04 15.30
N ASP A 172 -19.13 -6.53 15.09
CA ASP A 172 -20.41 -5.89 15.41
C ASP A 172 -20.48 -5.56 16.93
N ILE A 173 -20.78 -4.31 17.27
CA ILE A 173 -20.55 -3.79 18.63
C ILE A 173 -21.66 -4.22 19.58
N SER A 174 -21.32 -5.08 20.54
CA SER A 174 -21.84 -4.90 21.91
C SER A 174 -20.69 -4.42 22.81
N ARG A 175 -20.96 -3.27 23.44
CA ARG A 175 -20.11 -2.28 24.15
C ARG A 175 -19.03 -2.74 25.17
N THR A 176 -18.68 -4.02 25.31
CA THR A 176 -18.06 -4.50 26.58
C THR A 176 -16.65 -5.09 26.49
N MET A 177 -16.01 -5.23 25.33
CA MET A 177 -14.69 -5.87 25.26
C MET A 177 -13.84 -5.16 24.23
N TYR A 178 -12.81 -4.40 24.60
CA TYR A 178 -11.55 -4.33 23.84
C TYR A 178 -10.48 -3.40 24.42
N SER A 179 -10.73 -2.68 25.53
CA SER A 179 -9.67 -1.90 26.22
C SER A 179 -8.57 -2.75 26.86
N GLY A 180 -8.36 -4.00 26.44
CA GLY A 180 -7.40 -4.94 27.01
C GLY A 180 -6.78 -5.94 26.03
N VAL A 181 -6.83 -5.70 24.72
CA VAL A 181 -6.19 -6.57 23.70
C VAL A 181 -5.30 -5.80 22.73
N CYS A 182 -5.46 -4.47 22.61
CA CYS A 182 -4.51 -3.63 21.90
C CYS A 182 -3.43 -3.18 22.89
N ASP A 183 -2.21 -3.68 22.73
CA ASP A 183 -1.03 -3.24 23.50
C ASP A 183 -0.39 -1.97 22.88
N GLY A 184 -1.08 -1.32 21.93
CA GLY A 184 -0.59 -0.18 21.16
C GLY A 184 -1.65 0.90 20.93
N GLU A 185 -1.50 1.67 19.85
CA GLU A 185 -2.40 2.76 19.46
C GLU A 185 -3.69 2.18 18.86
N LEU A 186 -4.84 2.52 19.45
CA LEU A 186 -6.15 2.09 18.98
C LEU A 186 -6.80 3.22 18.18
N LEU A 187 -6.95 3.01 16.87
CA LEU A 187 -7.64 3.93 15.99
C LEU A 187 -9.12 3.54 15.90
N GLU A 188 -9.98 4.52 16.18
CA GLU A 188 -11.41 4.41 15.97
C GLU A 188 -11.81 5.25 14.77
N GLY A 189 -12.79 4.77 14.01
CA GLY A 189 -13.65 5.74 13.37
C GLY A 189 -15.02 5.21 13.00
N ASN A 190 -15.76 6.12 12.37
CA ASN A 190 -17.20 6.08 12.39
C ASN A 190 -17.75 5.43 11.13
N TYR A 191 -18.65 4.46 11.33
CA TYR A 191 -19.48 3.92 10.27
C TYR A 191 -20.53 4.95 9.84
N ASP A 192 -20.28 5.61 8.72
CA ASP A 192 -21.28 6.41 8.00
C ASP A 192 -22.19 5.47 7.19
N GLY A 193 -23.04 4.74 7.92
CA GLY A 193 -23.91 3.74 7.30
C GLY A 193 -24.79 4.25 6.18
N ILE A 194 -25.19 3.34 5.29
CA ILE A 194 -26.25 3.56 4.31
C ILE A 194 -27.59 3.58 5.05
N GLU A 195 -28.41 4.62 4.82
CA GLU A 195 -29.77 4.69 5.35
C GLU A 195 -30.57 3.43 4.93
N GLY A 196 -31.03 2.65 5.93
CA GLY A 196 -32.03 1.60 5.72
C GLY A 196 -31.54 0.14 5.77
N ILE A 197 -30.23 -0.14 5.90
CA ILE A 197 -29.72 -1.52 6.02
C ILE A 197 -29.16 -1.79 7.43
N VAL A 198 -28.30 -0.89 7.93
CA VAL A 198 -27.77 -0.93 9.30
C VAL A 198 -27.94 0.45 9.94
N PRO A 199 -28.49 0.55 11.17
CA PRO A 199 -28.58 1.84 11.84
C PRO A 199 -27.21 2.51 11.99
N LYS A 200 -27.11 3.80 11.62
CA LYS A 200 -25.98 4.66 11.98
C LYS A 200 -25.66 4.45 13.47
N ASN A 201 -24.39 4.23 13.82
CA ASN A 201 -23.86 3.92 15.17
C ASN A 201 -23.84 2.46 15.65
N ARG A 202 -23.96 1.43 14.80
CA ARG A 202 -23.81 0.02 15.24
C ARG A 202 -22.48 -0.68 14.94
N LEU A 203 -21.74 -0.24 13.93
CA LEU A 203 -20.43 -0.79 13.61
C LEU A 203 -19.34 0.25 13.86
N ARG A 204 -18.26 -0.21 14.49
CA ARG A 204 -17.01 0.51 14.68
C ARG A 204 -15.96 -0.49 14.32
N VAL A 205 -15.11 -0.12 13.38
CA VAL A 205 -13.93 -0.88 13.06
C VAL A 205 -12.81 -0.29 13.90
N TYR A 206 -12.03 -1.18 14.51
CA TYR A 206 -10.89 -0.80 15.31
C TYR A 206 -9.64 -1.32 14.62
N VAL A 207 -8.69 -0.43 14.40
CA VAL A 207 -7.35 -0.78 13.93
C VAL A 207 -6.41 -0.60 15.11
N CYS A 208 -5.70 -1.67 15.47
CA CYS A 208 -4.69 -1.65 16.51
C CYS A 208 -3.31 -1.60 15.87
N ILE A 209 -2.51 -0.61 16.25
CA ILE A 209 -1.14 -0.45 15.77
C ILE A 209 -0.18 -0.64 16.94
N THR A 210 0.60 -1.72 16.92
CA THR A 210 1.55 -2.04 17.99
C THR A 210 2.97 -1.87 17.49
N CYS A 211 3.66 -0.86 18.00
CA CYS A 211 5.02 -0.51 17.60
C CYS A 211 6.06 -1.05 18.59
N ARG A 212 7.18 -1.53 18.06
CA ARG A 212 8.36 -1.94 18.85
C ARG A 212 9.59 -1.31 18.22
N SER A 213 10.46 -0.72 19.05
CA SER A 213 11.77 -0.26 18.61
C SER A 213 12.56 -1.42 18.02
N SER A 214 13.26 -1.16 16.92
CA SER A 214 14.16 -2.13 16.29
C SER A 214 15.41 -2.43 17.12
#